data_AF-A0A9N8QTW8-F1
#
_entry.id   AF-A0A9N8QTW8-F1
#
_cell.length_a   1.000
_cell.length_b   1.000
_cell.length_c   1.000
_cell.angle_alpha   90.00
_cell.angle_beta   90.00
_cell.angle_gamma   90.00
#
_symmetry.space_group_name_H-M   'P 1'
#
loop_
_entity.id
_entity.type
_entity.pdbx_description
1 polymer ?
#
loop_
_entity_poly.entity_id
_entity_poly.type
_entity_poly.pdbx_seq_one_letter_code
_entity_poly.pdbx_strand_id
1 'polypeptide(L)' 'MKFFIAIIGYFVGVLLTIIILSMFSAGTDSKMPNSFIPANIGGIILAIIGYNYSKNKK' A
#
# COMPACT_ATOMS: atom_id res chain seq x y z
N MET A 1 -4.64 -8.83 17.85
CA MET A 1 -4.48 -7.41 17.48
C MET A 1 -3.45 -7.14 16.38
N LYS A 2 -2.23 -7.70 16.45
CA LYS A 2 -1.17 -7.47 15.44
C LYS A 2 -1.54 -7.84 14.00
N PHE A 3 -2.25 -8.96 13.85
CA PHE A 3 -2.70 -9.46 12.54
C PHE A 3 -3.74 -8.52 11.90
N PHE A 4 -4.65 -7.96 12.70
CA PHE A 4 -5.63 -6.98 12.23
C PHE A 4 -4.97 -5.69 11.74
N ILE A 5 -3.94 -5.20 12.45
CA ILE A 5 -3.19 -4.01 12.03
C ILE A 5 -2.43 -4.27 10.72
N ALA A 6 -1.89 -5.47 10.52
CA ALA A 6 -1.23 -5.85 9.27
C ALA A 6 -2.21 -5.91 8.09
N ILE A 7 -3.40 -6.48 8.29
CA ILE A 7 -4.47 -6.52 7.28
C ILE A 7 -4.91 -5.10 6.92
N ILE A 8 -5.15 -4.24 7.91
CA ILE A 8 -5.53 -2.84 7.66
C ILE A 8 -4.40 -2.10 6.93
N GLY A 9 -3.15 -2.30 7.33
CA GLY A 9 -1.97 -1.73 6.67
C GLY A 9 -1.85 -2.17 5.20
N TYR A 10 -2.15 -3.43 4.90
CA TYR A 10 -2.19 -3.94 3.54
C TYR A 10 -3.22 -3.20 2.67
N PHE A 11 -4.47 -3.11 3.13
CA PHE A 11 -5.53 -2.42 2.37
C PHE A 11 -5.26 -0.93 2.20
N VAL A 12 -4.76 -0.27 3.24
CA VAL A 12 -4.36 1.14 3.17
C VAL A 12 -3.21 1.34 2.18
N GLY A 13 -2.23 0.43 2.16
CA GLY A 13 -1.12 0.49 1.22
C GLY A 13 -1.50 0.24 -0.23
N VAL A 14 -2.37 -0.74 -0.48
CA VAL A 14 -2.95 -0.99 -1.81
C VAL A 14 -3.65 0.26 -2.32
N LEU A 15 -4.51 0.88 -1.50
CA LEU A 15 -5.24 2.10 -1.88
C LEU A 15 -4.29 3.28 -2.16
N LEU A 16 -3.32 3.53 -1.28
CA LEU A 16 -2.36 4.62 -1.46
C LEU A 16 -1.53 4.45 -2.74
N THR A 17 -1.06 3.25 -3.02
CA THR A 17 -0.27 3.00 -4.23
C THR A 17 -1.10 3.15 -5.50
N ILE A 18 -2.38 2.74 -5.50
CA ILE A 18 -3.29 2.97 -6.64
C ILE A 18 -3.51 4.48 -6.86
N ILE A 19 -3.71 5.24 -5.79
CA ILE A 19 -3.89 6.70 -5.87
C ILE A 19 -2.64 7.35 -6.47
N ILE A 20 -1.44 7.01 -5.97
CA ILE A 20 -0.18 7.53 -6.48
C ILE A 20 0.01 7.17 -7.96
N LEU A 21 -0.26 5.91 -8.35
CA LEU A 21 -0.16 5.48 -9.74
C LEU A 21 -1.14 6.24 -10.65
N SER A 22 -2.35 6.51 -10.15
CA SER A 22 -3.38 7.24 -10.88
C SER A 22 -3.00 8.71 -11.06
N MET A 23 -2.47 9.35 -10.01
CA MET A 23 -1.95 10.73 -10.08
C MET A 23 -0.76 10.83 -11.03
N PHE A 24 0.14 9.85 -11.01
CA PHE A 24 1.28 9.82 -11.91
C PHE A 24 0.82 9.68 -13.37
N SER A 25 -0.07 8.73 -13.64
CA SER A 25 -0.65 8.51 -14.98
C SER A 25 -1.38 9.75 -15.50
N ALA A 26 -2.14 10.45 -14.65
CA ALA A 26 -2.82 11.69 -15.01
C ALA A 26 -1.85 12.86 -15.26
N GLY A 27 -0.72 12.91 -14.57
CA GLY A 27 0.29 13.97 -14.73
C GLY A 27 1.22 13.77 -15.94
N THR A 28 1.40 12.52 -16.39
CA THR A 28 2.31 12.19 -17.50
C THR A 28 1.61 11.86 -18.81
N ASP A 29 0.28 12.02 -18.90
CA ASP A 29 -0.58 11.61 -20.04
C ASP A 29 -0.32 10.18 -20.54
N SER A 30 0.27 9.35 -19.68
CA SER A 30 0.68 7.99 -20.00
C SER A 30 -0.44 7.02 -19.65
N LYS A 31 -0.74 6.07 -20.54
CA LYS A 31 -1.68 4.97 -20.25
C LYS A 31 -1.28 4.28 -18.95
N MET A 32 -2.20 4.21 -18.00
CA MET A 32 -1.98 3.63 -16.69
C MET A 32 -1.50 2.17 -16.83
N PRO A 33 -0.26 1.84 -16.43
CA PRO A 33 0.24 0.47 -16.47
C PRO A 33 -0.51 -0.40 -15.45
N ASN A 34 -0.42 -1.72 -15.60
CA ASN A 34 -1.09 -2.67 -14.71
C ASN A 34 -0.77 -2.38 -13.24
N SER A 35 -1.74 -1.84 -12.53
CA SER A 35 -1.61 -1.36 -11.15
C SER A 35 -1.62 -2.49 -10.12
N PHE A 36 -1.91 -3.73 -10.53
CA PHE A 36 -2.01 -4.88 -9.64
C PHE A 36 -0.69 -5.22 -8.94
N ILE A 37 0.43 -5.21 -9.67
CA ILE A 37 1.74 -5.56 -9.12
C ILE A 37 2.24 -4.46 -8.16
N PRO A 38 2.29 -3.17 -8.56
CA PRO A 38 2.72 -2.09 -7.66
C PRO A 38 1.84 -1.98 -6.42
N ALA A 39 0.51 -2.11 -6.57
CA ALA A 39 -0.42 -2.00 -5.45
C ALA A 39 -0.24 -3.14 -4.43
N ASN A 40 -0.03 -4.38 -4.89
CA ASN A 40 0.27 -5.49 -3.99
C ASN A 40 1.61 -5.32 -3.27
N ILE A 41 2.64 -4.83 -3.96
CA ILE A 41 3.95 -4.55 -3.34
C ILE A 41 3.81 -3.47 -2.27
N GLY A 42 3.12 -2.36 -2.57
CA GLY A 42 2.85 -1.28 -1.63
C GLY A 42 2.05 -1.74 -0.41
N GLY A 43 1.03 -2.57 -0.64
CA GLY A 43 0.26 -3.22 0.43
C GLY A 43 1.13 -4.10 1.33
N ILE A 44 1.97 -4.97 0.77
CA ILE A 44 2.85 -5.86 1.56
C ILE A 44 3.84 -5.06 2.39
N ILE A 45 4.45 -4.00 1.83
CA ILE A 45 5.39 -3.13 2.56
C ILE A 45 4.69 -2.47 3.75
N LEU A 46 3.51 -1.88 3.54
CA LEU A 46 2.75 -1.23 4.62
C LEU A 46 2.20 -2.21 5.65
N ALA A 47 1.87 -3.44 5.25
CA ALA A 47 1.52 -4.52 6.17
C ALA A 47 2.69 -4.90 7.08
N ILE A 48 3.90 -5.03 6.53
CA ILE A 48 5.13 -5.32 7.28
C ILE A 48 5.46 -4.17 8.24
N ILE A 49 5.36 -2.91 7.78
CA ILE A 49 5.57 -1.73 8.62
C ILE A 49 4.54 -1.69 9.76
N GLY A 50 3.25 -1.85 9.46
CA GLY A 50 2.17 -1.86 10.46
C GLY A 50 2.32 -2.98 11.48
N TYR A 51 2.74 -4.17 11.04
CA TYR A 51 3.02 -5.30 11.92
C TYR A 51 4.19 -5.02 12.88
N ASN A 52 5.27 -4.41 12.39
CA ASN A 52 6.42 -4.02 13.21
C ASN A 52 6.12 -2.84 14.14
N TYR A 53 5.30 -1.88 13.71
CA TYR A 53 4.89 -0.74 14.54
C TYR A 53 4.09 -1.18 15.77
N SER A 54 3.20 -2.17 15.59
CA SER A 54 2.48 -2.80 16.70
C SER A 54 3.39 -3.56 17.67
N LYS A 55 4.66 -3.82 17.31
CA LYS A 55 5.65 -4.48 18.18
C LYS A 55 6.32 -3.50 19.14
N ASN A 56 6.30 -2.19 18.84
CA ASN A 56 6.98 -1.13 19.59
C ASN A 56 6.07 -0.33 20.55
N LYS A 57 4.76 -0.62 20.57
CA LYS A 57 3.86 -0.18 21.65
C LYS A 57 3.82 -1.25 22.74
N LYS A 58 4.84 -1.27 23.60
CA LYS A 58 4.77 -1.85 24.94
C LYS A 58 4.88 -0.71 25.93
#